data_AF-A0A7L4JVX6-F1
#
_entry.id   AF-A0A7L4JVX6-F1
#
_cell.length_a   1.000
_cell.length_b   1.000
_cell.length_c   1.000
_cell.angle_alpha   90.00
_cell.angle_beta   90.00
_cell.angle_gamma   90.00
#
_symmetry.space_group_name_H-M   'P 1'
#
loop_
_entity.id
_entity.type
_entity.pdbx_description
1 polymer ?
#
loop_
_entity_poly.entity_id
_entity_poly.type
_entity_poly.pdbx_seq_one_letter_code
_entity_poly.pdbx_strand_id
1 'polypeptide(L)'
;DGVLDEDTVAEGLHKLGRSAPGTEYVYLNLSLSGRELSDINILSRYVHLQKLELSYNKINDLSCISHIPYLLELNVSHNELTTYFMFKPPKNLKEVDFSYNQIPKMQDLSAYQSLTKLLLDFNNIEEIKGLEKCRSLNHLSLSHNRLTAISGLENLPIKILDLSSNQIEKITGLDSLKTLQKLDLSSNKITSLEGLEEHDLLEIISLEDNQIAELREFEWIKDLPLLRVLNLLKNPLQEQTDYWLLAIFKVLQLTELDLKKISVEEKVAAVNKYDPPPQVVAAKDHMIHVKNSMRQPQKIFDSTLPSLDAPYPMLVLTGPLACGKRELTHKICRQFKNFFRYGPCHTTRAAYFGEENRLDYYFVSQEAFDEMVNTGKFMATYKYTDYYYGLGRDTVESIAREGLATCTHLEIEGVHSLKNTYFKPRYILLVPMNKGKYEGHLRRKGLFSRPEIEEAVSRVDMYIKISQDFPGYFDAVVNTDELDEAFTELSLLIKAYLGL
;
A
#
# COMPACT_ATOMS: atom_id res chain seq x y z
N ASP A 1 50.38 29.87 17.09
CA ASP A 1 49.55 31.09 16.86
C ASP A 1 48.40 30.89 15.87
N GLY A 2 48.03 29.66 15.49
CA GLY A 2 46.91 29.40 14.57
C GLY A 2 47.14 29.84 13.11
N VAL A 3 48.30 30.42 12.81
CA VAL A 3 48.71 30.78 11.45
C VAL A 3 49.27 29.55 10.74
N LEU A 4 48.72 29.26 9.57
CA LEU A 4 49.17 28.17 8.72
C LEU A 4 50.49 28.55 8.00
N ASP A 5 51.56 27.79 8.24
CA ASP A 5 52.86 27.95 7.60
C ASP A 5 53.12 26.93 6.46
N GLU A 6 54.19 27.14 5.69
CA GLU A 6 54.51 26.29 4.53
C GLU A 6 54.84 24.85 4.91
N ASP A 7 55.51 24.64 6.05
CA ASP A 7 55.87 23.29 6.53
C ASP A 7 54.60 22.50 6.89
N THR A 8 53.67 23.12 7.60
CA THR A 8 52.37 22.53 7.94
C THR A 8 51.56 22.21 6.69
N VAL A 9 51.57 23.09 5.68
CA VAL A 9 50.90 22.79 4.40
C VAL A 9 51.55 21.59 3.72
N ALA A 10 52.88 21.54 3.66
CA ALA A 10 53.62 20.44 3.05
C ALA A 10 53.28 19.09 3.70
N GLU A 11 53.07 19.04 5.02
CA GLU A 11 52.63 17.83 5.73
C GLU A 11 51.23 17.36 5.31
N GLY A 12 50.31 18.28 4.99
CA GLY A 12 48.92 17.95 4.66
C GLY A 12 48.66 17.71 3.17
N LEU A 13 49.58 18.14 2.30
CA LEU A 13 49.45 17.98 0.85
C LEU A 13 49.59 16.52 0.44
N HIS A 14 48.64 16.04 -0.34
CA HIS A 14 48.64 14.68 -0.85
C HIS A 14 47.91 14.61 -2.20
N LYS A 15 47.93 13.40 -2.79
CA LYS A 15 47.40 13.11 -4.14
C LYS A 15 48.09 13.94 -5.23
N LEU A 16 49.17 13.38 -5.76
CA LEU A 16 49.84 13.92 -6.94
C LEU A 16 48.95 13.72 -8.18
N GLY A 17 48.76 14.77 -8.94
CA GLY A 17 48.04 14.74 -10.21
C GLY A 17 48.58 15.78 -11.17
N ARG A 18 47.88 15.98 -12.28
CA ARG A 18 48.25 17.03 -13.24
C ARG A 18 47.54 18.33 -12.92
N SER A 19 48.23 19.45 -13.15
CA SER A 19 47.62 20.77 -13.12
C SER A 19 46.47 20.86 -14.13
N ALA A 20 45.57 21.82 -13.98
CA ALA A 20 44.42 21.94 -14.88
C ALA A 20 44.80 22.12 -16.37
N PRO A 21 45.89 22.84 -16.74
CA PRO A 21 46.42 22.84 -18.11
C PRO A 21 47.10 21.53 -18.53
N GLY A 22 47.37 20.62 -17.60
CA GLY A 22 47.98 19.32 -17.85
C GLY A 22 49.51 19.31 -17.98
N THR A 23 50.16 20.44 -17.72
CA THR A 23 51.58 20.69 -18.00
C THR A 23 52.53 20.30 -16.87
N GLU A 24 52.04 20.26 -15.63
CA GLU A 24 52.87 20.06 -14.43
C GLU A 24 52.23 19.04 -13.49
N TYR A 25 53.06 18.38 -12.67
CA TYR A 25 52.59 17.57 -11.56
C TYR A 25 52.46 18.43 -10.32
N VAL A 26 51.28 18.40 -9.71
CA VAL A 26 50.91 19.21 -8.55
C VAL A 26 50.13 18.36 -7.55
N TYR A 27 50.17 18.75 -6.29
CA TYR A 27 49.28 18.18 -5.28
C TYR A 27 47.87 18.74 -5.45
N LEU A 28 46.88 17.87 -5.43
CA LEU A 28 45.48 18.22 -5.67
C LEU A 28 44.65 18.28 -4.39
N ASN A 29 45.13 17.68 -3.30
CA ASN A 29 44.38 17.61 -2.05
C ASN A 29 45.22 18.13 -0.87
N LEU A 30 44.55 18.76 0.08
CA LEU A 30 45.12 19.18 1.35
C LEU A 30 44.20 18.74 2.50
N SER A 31 44.78 18.12 3.53
CA SER A 31 44.06 17.74 4.75
C SER A 31 44.78 18.22 6.00
N LEU A 32 44.15 19.12 6.74
CA LEU A 32 44.69 19.78 7.94
C LEU A 32 43.62 19.93 9.02
N SER A 33 42.95 18.83 9.37
CA SER A 33 41.93 18.84 10.42
C SER A 33 42.52 18.86 11.84
N GLY A 34 41.87 19.53 12.79
CA GLY A 34 42.22 19.42 14.22
C GLY A 34 43.50 20.16 14.63
N ARG A 35 43.89 21.22 13.91
CA ARG A 35 45.19 21.92 14.10
C ARG A 35 45.06 23.31 14.74
N GLU A 36 43.88 23.66 15.23
CA GLU A 36 43.57 24.98 15.80
C GLU A 36 43.91 26.16 14.86
N LEU A 37 43.81 25.94 13.55
CA LEU A 37 44.13 26.95 12.54
C LEU A 37 43.09 28.07 12.54
N SER A 38 43.52 29.32 12.44
CA SER A 38 42.67 30.50 12.33
C SER A 38 42.99 31.33 11.09
N ASP A 39 44.27 31.47 10.73
CA ASP A 39 44.72 32.16 9.52
C ASP A 39 45.26 31.16 8.50
N ILE A 40 44.56 31.04 7.39
CA ILE A 40 44.87 30.13 6.27
C ILE A 40 45.23 30.88 4.98
N ASN A 41 45.58 32.17 5.06
CA ASN A 41 45.80 33.01 3.88
C ASN A 41 46.87 32.49 2.91
N ILE A 42 47.85 31.75 3.43
CA ILE A 42 48.89 31.10 2.65
C ILE A 42 48.34 30.17 1.55
N LEU A 43 47.12 29.63 1.75
CA LEU A 43 46.45 28.76 0.78
C LEU A 43 46.17 29.44 -0.56
N SER A 44 46.17 30.78 -0.60
CA SER A 44 46.05 31.55 -1.85
C SER A 44 47.15 31.23 -2.87
N ARG A 45 48.28 30.66 -2.43
CA ARG A 45 49.40 30.23 -3.31
C ARG A 45 49.16 28.87 -3.96
N TYR A 46 48.25 28.04 -3.43
CA TYR A 46 48.04 26.66 -3.84
C TYR A 46 46.86 26.54 -4.82
N VAL A 47 46.98 27.23 -5.95
CA VAL A 47 45.89 27.47 -6.91
C VAL A 47 45.32 26.21 -7.58
N HIS A 48 46.04 25.09 -7.55
CA HIS A 48 45.66 23.84 -8.21
C HIS A 48 44.91 22.85 -7.31
N LEU A 49 44.68 23.20 -6.04
CA LEU A 49 43.93 22.34 -5.13
C LEU A 49 42.49 22.13 -5.63
N GLN A 50 42.06 20.87 -5.55
CA GLN A 50 40.73 20.40 -5.92
C GLN A 50 39.92 19.98 -4.69
N LYS A 51 40.61 19.57 -3.61
CA LYS A 51 39.98 19.17 -2.36
C LYS A 51 40.68 19.80 -1.16
N LEU A 52 39.90 20.42 -0.27
CA LEU A 52 40.36 21.02 0.98
C LEU A 52 39.59 20.44 2.16
N GLU A 53 40.30 19.80 3.10
CA GLU A 53 39.77 19.32 4.37
C GLU A 53 40.40 20.12 5.51
N LEU A 54 39.62 21.04 6.09
CA LEU A 54 40.04 22.00 7.12
C LEU A 54 39.14 21.92 8.36
N SER A 55 38.53 20.76 8.60
CA SER A 55 37.58 20.57 9.69
C SER A 55 38.22 20.62 11.09
N TYR A 56 37.44 20.94 12.12
CA TYR A 56 37.93 21.02 13.51
C TYR A 56 39.08 22.03 13.68
N ASN A 57 38.89 23.25 13.18
CA ASN A 57 39.82 24.36 13.36
C ASN A 57 39.09 25.57 13.97
N LYS A 58 39.73 26.74 13.95
CA LYS A 58 39.21 28.02 14.46
C LYS A 58 39.10 29.06 13.33
N ILE A 59 38.79 28.60 12.13
CA ILE A 59 38.76 29.43 10.92
C ILE A 59 37.48 30.26 10.91
N ASN A 60 37.60 31.57 10.68
CA ASN A 60 36.47 32.48 10.53
C ASN A 60 36.49 33.27 9.20
N ASP A 61 37.62 33.28 8.49
CA ASP A 61 37.78 33.89 7.16
C ASP A 61 38.22 32.85 6.12
N LEU A 62 37.46 32.78 5.03
CA LEU A 62 37.72 31.90 3.89
C LEU A 62 38.12 32.67 2.63
N SER A 63 38.37 33.98 2.71
CA SER A 63 38.65 34.86 1.57
C SER A 63 39.74 34.33 0.63
N CYS A 64 40.76 33.65 1.17
CA CYS A 64 41.83 33.01 0.43
C CYS A 64 41.35 31.98 -0.61
N ILE A 65 40.21 31.31 -0.38
CA ILE A 65 39.65 30.28 -1.26
C ILE A 65 39.25 30.86 -2.63
N SER A 66 38.98 32.16 -2.72
CA SER A 66 38.73 32.84 -4.01
C SER A 66 39.88 32.69 -5.02
N HIS A 67 41.10 32.41 -4.55
CA HIS A 67 42.29 32.21 -5.38
C HIS A 67 42.52 30.75 -5.78
N ILE A 68 41.62 29.82 -5.43
CA ILE A 68 41.71 28.39 -5.75
C ILE A 68 40.61 28.02 -6.75
N PRO A 69 40.75 28.38 -8.04
CA PRO A 69 39.67 28.30 -9.03
C PRO A 69 39.25 26.88 -9.41
N TYR A 70 40.09 25.88 -9.10
CA TYR A 70 39.85 24.47 -9.44
C TYR A 70 39.27 23.66 -8.28
N LEU A 71 38.91 24.31 -7.17
CA LEU A 71 38.34 23.65 -6.01
C LEU A 71 36.99 22.99 -6.35
N LEU A 72 36.86 21.72 -6.01
CA LEU A 72 35.67 20.88 -6.22
C LEU A 72 35.01 20.52 -4.90
N GLU A 73 35.81 20.23 -3.87
CA GLU A 73 35.37 19.77 -2.55
C GLU A 73 35.98 20.65 -1.46
N LEU A 74 35.13 21.18 -0.57
CA LEU A 74 35.56 21.98 0.57
C LEU A 74 34.87 21.49 1.85
N ASN A 75 35.64 21.05 2.82
CA ASN A 75 35.16 20.77 4.16
C ASN A 75 35.78 21.76 5.15
N VAL A 76 34.93 22.60 5.72
CA VAL A 76 35.27 23.58 6.76
C VAL A 76 34.32 23.39 7.96
N SER A 77 33.85 22.17 8.17
CA SER A 77 33.01 21.84 9.32
C SER A 77 33.76 22.03 10.64
N HIS A 78 33.02 22.26 11.74
CA HIS A 78 33.61 22.50 13.07
C HIS A 78 34.64 23.64 13.05
N ASN A 79 34.18 24.83 12.70
CA ASN A 79 34.95 26.07 12.67
C ASN A 79 34.15 27.23 13.29
N GLU A 80 34.61 28.47 13.14
CA GLU A 80 34.00 29.67 13.74
C GLU A 80 33.39 30.60 12.66
N LEU A 81 32.91 30.02 11.56
CA LEU A 81 32.35 30.79 10.44
C LEU A 81 31.00 31.39 10.83
N THR A 82 30.84 32.69 10.58
CA THR A 82 29.56 33.41 10.78
C THR A 82 28.86 33.71 9.46
N THR A 83 29.51 33.42 8.34
CA THR A 83 29.01 33.60 6.99
C THR A 83 29.70 32.59 6.06
N TYR A 84 29.06 32.25 4.96
CA TYR A 84 29.71 31.54 3.86
C TYR A 84 29.99 32.52 2.71
N PHE A 85 31.21 32.48 2.18
CA PHE A 85 31.60 33.10 0.91
C PHE A 85 31.21 34.58 0.67
N MET A 86 31.74 35.51 1.47
CA MET A 86 31.72 36.96 1.18
C MET A 86 32.66 37.40 0.04
N PHE A 87 33.04 36.47 -0.83
CA PHE A 87 34.04 36.64 -1.88
C PHE A 87 33.64 35.85 -3.12
N LYS A 88 34.35 36.08 -4.23
CA LYS A 88 34.08 35.38 -5.48
C LYS A 88 34.39 33.88 -5.34
N PRO A 89 33.39 33.00 -5.48
CA PRO A 89 33.61 31.58 -5.22
C PRO A 89 34.28 30.83 -6.39
N PRO A 90 34.87 29.65 -6.12
CA PRO A 90 35.30 28.73 -7.15
C PRO A 90 34.11 28.24 -7.98
N LYS A 91 34.16 28.48 -9.30
CA LYS A 91 33.03 28.18 -10.23
C LYS A 91 32.65 26.70 -10.31
N ASN A 92 33.60 25.82 -10.01
CA ASN A 92 33.46 24.37 -10.17
C ASN A 92 33.21 23.65 -8.84
N LEU A 93 32.94 24.39 -7.76
CA LEU A 93 32.68 23.80 -6.46
C LEU A 93 31.41 22.93 -6.51
N LYS A 94 31.55 21.67 -6.10
CA LYS A 94 30.50 20.64 -6.17
C LYS A 94 30.00 20.24 -4.80
N GLU A 95 30.90 20.09 -3.84
CA GLU A 95 30.56 19.64 -2.50
C GLU A 95 31.14 20.59 -1.47
N VAL A 96 30.29 21.06 -0.56
CA VAL A 96 30.70 21.92 0.53
C VAL A 96 30.07 21.48 1.83
N ASP A 97 30.90 21.41 2.87
CA ASP A 97 30.52 21.14 4.24
C ASP A 97 30.87 22.34 5.13
N PHE A 98 29.82 23.03 5.59
CA PHE A 98 29.84 24.14 6.54
C PHE A 98 29.22 23.74 7.89
N SER A 99 29.05 22.45 8.17
CA SER A 99 28.38 22.00 9.37
C SER A 99 29.14 22.36 10.65
N TYR A 100 28.45 22.53 11.77
CA TYR A 100 29.06 22.94 13.06
C TYR A 100 29.83 24.28 12.95
N ASN A 101 29.14 25.32 12.49
CA ASN A 101 29.62 26.70 12.48
C ASN A 101 28.59 27.61 13.18
N GLN A 102 28.69 28.93 13.01
CA GLN A 102 27.82 29.92 13.65
C GLN A 102 27.09 30.77 12.61
N ILE A 103 26.70 30.18 11.48
CA ILE A 103 26.07 30.89 10.37
C ILE A 103 24.60 31.17 10.72
N PRO A 104 24.18 32.45 10.86
CA PRO A 104 22.82 32.78 11.31
C PRO A 104 21.81 32.82 10.17
N LYS A 105 22.26 33.07 8.92
CA LYS A 105 21.36 33.27 7.78
C LYS A 105 22.01 32.80 6.49
N MET A 106 21.19 32.20 5.64
CA MET A 106 21.54 31.95 4.25
C MET A 106 21.59 33.25 3.43
N GLN A 107 22.48 33.29 2.46
CA GLN A 107 22.70 34.31 1.45
C GLN A 107 22.58 33.71 0.04
N ASP A 108 22.62 34.59 -0.97
CA ASP A 108 22.53 34.20 -2.38
C ASP A 108 23.67 33.25 -2.79
N LEU A 109 23.30 32.03 -3.17
CA LEU A 109 24.17 31.00 -3.71
C LEU A 109 24.02 30.87 -5.24
N SER A 110 23.52 31.91 -5.92
CA SER A 110 23.32 31.88 -7.37
C SER A 110 24.60 31.66 -8.19
N ALA A 111 25.76 31.94 -7.60
CA ALA A 111 27.07 31.73 -8.22
C ALA A 111 27.50 30.24 -8.25
N TYR A 112 26.87 29.35 -7.47
CA TYR A 112 27.29 27.94 -7.28
C TYR A 112 26.43 26.97 -8.11
N GLN A 113 26.32 27.22 -9.41
CA GLN A 113 25.45 26.41 -10.31
C GLN A 113 25.90 24.94 -10.42
N SER A 114 27.17 24.67 -10.13
CA SER A 114 27.79 23.33 -10.14
C SER A 114 27.61 22.57 -8.82
N LEU A 115 27.07 23.21 -7.78
CA LEU A 115 26.95 22.62 -6.45
C LEU A 115 25.97 21.46 -6.49
N THR A 116 26.43 20.28 -6.08
CA THR A 116 25.66 19.04 -6.01
C THR A 116 25.30 18.66 -4.59
N LYS A 117 26.15 19.02 -3.62
CA LYS A 117 26.00 18.70 -2.20
C LYS A 117 26.33 19.91 -1.32
N LEU A 118 25.41 20.25 -0.42
CA LEU A 118 25.58 21.32 0.55
C LEU A 118 25.18 20.83 1.94
N LEU A 119 26.11 20.86 2.89
CA LEU A 119 25.88 20.55 4.29
C LEU A 119 26.03 21.82 5.13
N LEU A 120 24.99 22.13 5.90
CA LEU A 120 24.86 23.32 6.76
C LEU A 120 24.33 22.93 8.14
N ASP A 121 24.62 21.71 8.57
CA ASP A 121 24.11 21.16 9.83
C ASP A 121 24.66 21.92 11.03
N PHE A 122 23.96 21.92 12.17
CA PHE A 122 24.45 22.54 13.41
C PHE A 122 24.91 23.99 13.21
N ASN A 123 24.02 24.81 12.65
CA ASN A 123 24.20 26.26 12.49
C ASN A 123 23.01 26.99 13.16
N ASN A 124 22.81 28.26 12.86
CA ASN A 124 21.78 29.10 13.45
C ASN A 124 20.78 29.60 12.38
N ILE A 125 20.59 28.84 11.29
CA ILE A 125 19.80 29.27 10.13
C ILE A 125 18.30 29.21 10.45
N GLU A 126 17.59 30.30 10.18
CA GLU A 126 16.15 30.43 10.41
C GLU A 126 15.31 30.34 9.12
N GLU A 127 15.93 30.55 7.95
CA GLU A 127 15.25 30.60 6.66
C GLU A 127 16.15 30.06 5.55
N ILE A 128 15.58 29.21 4.69
CA ILE A 128 16.22 28.72 3.47
C ILE A 128 15.97 29.72 2.33
N LYS A 129 17.03 30.21 1.69
CA LYS A 129 16.96 31.11 0.54
C LYS A 129 18.24 31.13 -0.27
N GLY A 130 18.20 31.70 -1.48
CA GLY A 130 19.38 31.87 -2.32
C GLY A 130 19.80 30.63 -3.10
N LEU A 131 18.97 29.58 -3.11
CA LEU A 131 19.25 28.32 -3.81
C LEU A 131 18.69 28.27 -5.24
N GLU A 132 17.99 29.31 -5.70
CA GLU A 132 17.13 29.29 -6.90
C GLU A 132 17.88 28.97 -8.21
N LYS A 133 19.20 29.18 -8.25
CA LYS A 133 20.07 28.84 -9.40
C LYS A 133 20.93 27.60 -9.18
N CYS A 134 20.83 26.92 -8.04
CA CYS A 134 21.59 25.71 -7.73
C CYS A 134 20.98 24.47 -8.43
N ARG A 135 20.96 24.50 -9.77
CA ARG A 135 20.29 23.50 -10.63
C ARG A 135 20.91 22.11 -10.63
N SER A 136 22.03 21.93 -9.92
CA SER A 136 22.70 20.63 -9.79
C SER A 136 22.55 20.06 -8.37
N LEU A 137 21.96 20.81 -7.44
CA LEU A 137 21.90 20.47 -6.02
C LEU A 137 20.93 19.32 -5.81
N ASN A 138 21.48 18.16 -5.48
CA ASN A 138 20.71 16.94 -5.25
C ASN A 138 20.78 16.46 -3.80
N HIS A 139 21.70 16.97 -2.99
CA HIS A 139 21.84 16.66 -1.58
C HIS A 139 21.93 17.96 -0.78
N LEU A 140 20.96 18.19 0.11
CA LEU A 140 20.93 19.32 1.02
C LEU A 140 20.70 18.83 2.45
N SER A 141 21.56 19.25 3.37
CA SER A 141 21.43 18.97 4.80
C SER A 141 21.46 20.27 5.58
N LEU A 142 20.44 20.51 6.38
CA LEU A 142 20.24 21.66 7.27
C LEU A 142 19.77 21.18 8.64
N SER A 143 20.22 20.01 9.06
CA SER A 143 19.84 19.45 10.37
C SER A 143 20.33 20.34 11.52
N HIS A 144 19.66 20.29 12.66
CA HIS A 144 20.05 21.07 13.85
C HIS A 144 20.19 22.58 13.58
N ASN A 145 19.17 23.18 12.96
CA ASN A 145 19.05 24.62 12.72
C ASN A 145 17.80 25.17 13.46
N ARG A 146 17.30 26.33 13.04
CA ARG A 146 16.14 27.01 13.65
C ARG A 146 15.02 27.24 12.63
N LEU A 147 14.92 26.38 11.62
CA LEU A 147 13.91 26.49 10.57
C LEU A 147 12.52 26.24 11.16
N THR A 148 11.56 27.11 10.84
CA THR A 148 10.16 26.96 11.24
C THR A 148 9.25 26.57 10.06
N ALA A 149 9.74 26.74 8.83
CA ALA A 149 9.04 26.40 7.60
C ALA A 149 10.01 25.88 6.55
N ILE A 150 9.47 25.12 5.61
CA ILE A 150 10.18 24.65 4.42
C ILE A 150 9.78 25.58 3.26
N SER A 151 10.73 26.36 2.77
CA SER A 151 10.55 27.32 1.66
C SER A 151 11.87 27.51 0.91
N GLY A 152 11.87 28.20 -0.24
CA GLY A 152 13.12 28.52 -0.94
C GLY A 152 13.81 27.31 -1.59
N LEU A 153 13.06 26.21 -1.76
CA LEU A 153 13.50 24.97 -2.41
C LEU A 153 12.84 24.77 -3.79
N GLU A 154 12.18 25.79 -4.32
CA GLU A 154 11.32 25.64 -5.49
C GLU A 154 12.11 25.21 -6.74
N ASN A 155 11.64 24.16 -7.41
CA ASN A 155 12.19 23.62 -8.66
C ASN A 155 13.65 23.12 -8.57
N LEU A 156 14.13 22.77 -7.37
CA LEU A 156 15.46 22.16 -7.21
C LEU A 156 15.41 20.64 -7.42
N PRO A 157 16.43 20.03 -8.04
CA PRO A 157 16.49 18.59 -8.29
C PRO A 157 16.98 17.82 -7.06
N ILE A 158 16.46 18.16 -5.88
CA ILE A 158 16.85 17.55 -4.61
C ILE A 158 16.39 16.09 -4.61
N LYS A 159 17.30 15.21 -4.21
CA LYS A 159 17.06 13.77 -4.01
C LYS A 159 17.15 13.38 -2.54
N ILE A 160 18.06 14.02 -1.80
CA ILE A 160 18.27 13.79 -0.37
C ILE A 160 18.12 15.12 0.33
N LEU A 161 17.14 15.20 1.23
CA LEU A 161 16.86 16.37 2.04
C LEU A 161 16.84 15.97 3.52
N ASP A 162 17.73 16.55 4.31
CA ASP A 162 17.74 16.40 5.76
C ASP A 162 17.45 17.76 6.41
N LEU A 163 16.30 17.82 7.09
CA LEU A 163 15.80 18.95 7.85
C LEU A 163 15.52 18.53 9.32
N SER A 164 16.17 17.47 9.78
CA SER A 164 15.99 16.95 11.14
C SER A 164 16.40 17.96 12.22
N SER A 165 15.85 17.84 13.42
CA SER A 165 16.17 18.70 14.57
C SER A 165 15.99 20.19 14.27
N ASN A 166 14.84 20.56 13.71
CA ASN A 166 14.42 21.94 13.46
C ASN A 166 13.13 22.25 14.26
N GLN A 167 12.39 23.29 13.89
CA GLN A 167 11.14 23.72 14.52
C GLN A 167 9.98 23.75 13.53
N ILE A 168 10.02 22.87 12.52
CA ILE A 168 9.01 22.81 11.46
C ILE A 168 7.71 22.23 12.01
N GLU A 169 6.58 22.89 11.76
CA GLU A 169 5.26 22.45 12.23
C GLU A 169 4.41 21.81 11.13
N LYS A 170 4.69 22.14 9.86
CA LYS A 170 3.93 21.66 8.70
C LYS A 170 4.85 21.34 7.53
N ILE A 171 4.49 20.29 6.79
CA ILE A 171 5.17 19.90 5.57
C ILE A 171 4.52 20.69 4.43
N THR A 172 5.12 21.80 4.03
CA THR A 172 4.67 22.64 2.91
C THR A 172 5.86 23.00 2.04
N GLY A 173 5.68 23.37 0.77
CA GLY A 173 6.80 23.83 -0.05
C GLY A 173 7.73 22.72 -0.55
N LEU A 174 7.33 21.45 -0.39
CA LEU A 174 7.99 20.30 -1.03
C LEU A 174 7.39 19.98 -2.41
N ASP A 175 6.24 20.54 -2.77
CA ASP A 175 5.42 20.16 -3.94
C ASP A 175 6.20 20.08 -5.27
N SER A 176 7.20 20.95 -5.44
CA SER A 176 8.04 21.03 -6.63
C SER A 176 9.22 20.05 -6.66
N LEU A 177 9.57 19.42 -5.54
CA LEU A 177 10.70 18.50 -5.39
C LEU A 177 10.37 17.08 -5.88
N LYS A 178 9.92 16.97 -7.13
CA LYS A 178 9.47 15.69 -7.72
C LYS A 178 10.59 14.64 -7.87
N THR A 179 11.86 15.02 -7.63
CA THR A 179 13.01 14.10 -7.63
C THR A 179 13.38 13.57 -6.25
N LEU A 180 12.66 13.97 -5.19
CA LEU A 180 12.98 13.63 -3.81
C LEU A 180 12.85 12.12 -3.57
N GLN A 181 13.89 11.53 -2.99
CA GLN A 181 13.98 10.09 -2.70
C GLN A 181 14.12 9.80 -1.22
N LYS A 182 14.82 10.68 -0.48
CA LYS A 182 15.05 10.55 0.96
C LYS A 182 14.75 11.86 1.64
N LEU A 183 13.89 11.80 2.65
CA LEU A 183 13.48 12.93 3.45
C LEU A 183 13.64 12.60 4.93
N ASP A 184 14.44 13.39 5.63
CA ASP A 184 14.52 13.36 7.09
C ASP A 184 13.92 14.64 7.68
N LEU A 185 12.86 14.48 8.45
CA LEU A 185 12.15 15.50 9.19
C LEU A 185 12.05 15.13 10.68
N SER A 186 12.93 14.25 11.17
CA SER A 186 12.94 13.83 12.57
C SER A 186 13.17 14.99 13.55
N SER A 187 12.71 14.86 14.79
CA SER A 187 12.84 15.87 15.84
C SER A 187 12.37 17.27 15.41
N ASN A 188 11.15 17.34 14.90
CA ASN A 188 10.45 18.57 14.55
C ASN A 188 9.12 18.68 15.34
N LYS A 189 8.19 19.53 14.92
CA LYS A 189 6.87 19.73 15.56
C LYS A 189 5.73 19.40 14.60
N ILE A 190 5.97 18.50 13.65
CA ILE A 190 5.02 18.16 12.60
C ILE A 190 3.85 17.40 13.21
N THR A 191 2.63 17.81 12.88
CA THR A 191 1.38 17.20 13.38
C THR A 191 0.63 16.39 12.32
N SER A 192 0.94 16.58 11.04
CA SER A 192 0.24 15.96 9.91
C SER A 192 1.21 15.56 8.80
N LEU A 193 0.84 14.51 8.05
CA LEU A 193 1.56 14.04 6.86
C LEU A 193 1.12 14.74 5.56
N GLU A 194 0.14 15.65 5.63
CA GLU A 194 -0.29 16.48 4.51
C GLU A 194 0.91 17.25 3.92
N GLY A 195 1.02 17.27 2.58
CA GLY A 195 2.13 17.86 1.83
C GLY A 195 3.18 16.85 1.35
N LEU A 196 3.05 15.57 1.69
CA LEU A 196 3.89 14.47 1.18
C LEU A 196 3.29 13.76 -0.04
N GLU A 197 2.06 14.09 -0.43
CA GLU A 197 1.35 13.51 -1.56
C GLU A 197 2.13 13.76 -2.88
N GLU A 198 1.88 12.94 -3.90
CA GLU A 198 2.45 13.10 -5.25
C GLU A 198 4.00 13.12 -5.35
N HIS A 199 4.71 12.63 -4.33
CA HIS A 199 6.15 12.43 -4.36
C HIS A 199 6.48 11.00 -4.79
N ASP A 200 6.22 10.68 -6.07
CA ASP A 200 6.26 9.31 -6.60
C ASP A 200 7.62 8.61 -6.43
N LEU A 201 8.70 9.39 -6.32
CA LEU A 201 10.07 8.90 -6.17
C LEU A 201 10.54 8.75 -4.72
N LEU A 202 9.70 9.11 -3.74
CA LEU A 202 10.06 9.09 -2.32
C LEU A 202 10.13 7.66 -1.80
N GLU A 203 11.32 7.24 -1.36
CA GLU A 203 11.62 5.88 -0.92
C GLU A 203 11.73 5.76 0.61
N ILE A 204 12.28 6.80 1.25
CA ILE A 204 12.62 6.80 2.67
C ILE A 204 12.12 8.11 3.30
N ILE A 205 11.31 7.97 4.35
CA ILE A 205 10.82 9.09 5.16
C ILE A 205 11.13 8.81 6.63
N SER A 206 11.84 9.74 7.27
CA SER A 206 11.98 9.76 8.72
C SER A 206 11.23 10.95 9.28
N LEU A 207 10.30 10.66 10.20
CA LEU A 207 9.48 11.60 10.95
C LEU A 207 9.52 11.26 12.44
N GLU A 208 10.59 10.58 12.89
CA GLU A 208 10.80 10.26 14.30
C GLU A 208 10.70 11.52 15.16
N ASP A 209 10.15 11.40 16.37
CA ASP A 209 10.11 12.50 17.36
C ASP A 209 9.38 13.74 16.82
N ASN A 210 8.15 13.53 16.38
CA ASN A 210 7.20 14.57 15.95
C ASN A 210 5.88 14.44 16.74
N GLN A 211 4.86 15.19 16.34
CA GLN A 211 3.58 15.30 17.06
C GLN A 211 2.42 14.70 16.27
N ILE A 212 2.68 13.70 15.42
CA ILE A 212 1.66 13.06 14.60
C ILE A 212 0.84 12.13 15.49
N ALA A 213 -0.44 12.43 15.67
CA ALA A 213 -1.27 11.77 16.65
C ALA A 213 -2.30 10.79 16.06
N GLU A 214 -2.78 11.04 14.86
CA GLU A 214 -3.92 10.33 14.28
C GLU A 214 -3.50 9.29 13.25
N LEU A 215 -4.18 8.15 13.21
CA LEU A 215 -3.94 7.11 12.20
C LEU A 215 -4.51 7.48 10.81
N ARG A 216 -5.35 8.50 10.73
CA ARG A 216 -5.91 8.98 9.46
C ARG A 216 -4.86 9.63 8.58
N GLU A 217 -3.73 10.03 9.15
CA GLU A 217 -2.62 10.66 8.43
C GLU A 217 -2.01 9.75 7.37
N PHE A 218 -2.17 8.41 7.49
CA PHE A 218 -1.75 7.49 6.44
C PHE A 218 -2.48 7.70 5.10
N GLU A 219 -3.64 8.37 5.09
CA GLU A 219 -4.34 8.68 3.84
C GLU A 219 -3.52 9.58 2.91
N TRP A 220 -2.60 10.40 3.44
CA TRP A 220 -1.74 11.28 2.66
C TRP A 220 -0.57 10.55 1.98
N ILE A 221 -0.16 9.39 2.51
CA ILE A 221 1.03 8.66 2.03
C ILE A 221 0.73 7.28 1.45
N LYS A 222 -0.54 6.82 1.49
CA LYS A 222 -0.95 5.50 0.98
C LYS A 222 -0.60 5.28 -0.50
N ASP A 223 -0.68 6.35 -1.29
CA ASP A 223 -0.55 6.30 -2.75
C ASP A 223 0.91 6.52 -3.22
N LEU A 224 1.89 6.63 -2.32
CA LEU A 224 3.31 6.80 -2.68
C LEU A 224 3.93 5.48 -3.16
N PRO A 225 4.14 5.29 -4.49
CA PRO A 225 4.39 3.97 -5.07
C PRO A 225 5.74 3.36 -4.71
N LEU A 226 6.74 4.19 -4.41
CA LEU A 226 8.10 3.75 -4.08
C LEU A 226 8.45 3.81 -2.59
N LEU A 227 7.52 4.23 -1.71
CA LEU A 227 7.80 4.34 -0.29
C LEU A 227 8.10 2.95 0.32
N ARG A 228 9.32 2.76 0.82
CA ARG A 228 9.79 1.48 1.38
C ARG A 228 10.08 1.54 2.88
N VAL A 229 10.59 2.68 3.35
CA VAL A 229 11.02 2.86 4.73
C VAL A 229 10.31 4.07 5.32
N LEU A 230 9.58 3.84 6.40
CA LEU A 230 8.91 4.88 7.16
C LEU A 230 9.32 4.78 8.62
N ASN A 231 9.82 5.87 9.20
CA ASN A 231 10.11 5.95 10.63
C ASN A 231 9.21 6.99 11.28
N LEU A 232 8.32 6.54 12.16
CA LEU A 232 7.39 7.34 12.97
C LEU A 232 7.63 7.14 14.46
N LEU A 233 8.81 6.63 14.86
CA LEU A 233 9.18 6.47 16.26
C LEU A 233 8.91 7.74 17.07
N LYS A 234 8.50 7.60 18.33
CA LYS A 234 8.25 8.74 19.24
C LYS A 234 7.19 9.73 18.75
N ASN A 235 6.22 9.27 17.94
CA ASN A 235 5.00 10.03 17.65
C ASN A 235 3.82 9.48 18.47
N PRO A 236 2.87 10.32 18.92
CA PRO A 236 1.73 9.87 19.72
C PRO A 236 0.89 8.74 19.08
N LEU A 237 0.82 8.69 17.75
CA LEU A 237 0.12 7.61 17.04
C LEU A 237 0.66 6.20 17.35
N GLN A 238 1.92 6.05 17.81
CA GLN A 238 2.50 4.75 18.14
C GLN A 238 1.85 4.09 19.37
N GLU A 239 1.24 4.88 20.25
CA GLU A 239 0.55 4.36 21.43
C GLU A 239 -0.79 3.68 21.08
N GLN A 240 -1.28 3.86 19.85
CA GLN A 240 -2.53 3.27 19.40
C GLN A 240 -2.38 1.77 19.13
N THR A 241 -3.31 0.95 19.65
CA THR A 241 -3.25 -0.52 19.57
C THR A 241 -3.21 -1.08 18.15
N ASP A 242 -3.81 -0.36 17.20
CA ASP A 242 -3.94 -0.79 15.81
C ASP A 242 -2.88 -0.20 14.88
N TYR A 243 -1.99 0.65 15.40
CA TYR A 243 -0.99 1.39 14.63
C TYR A 243 -0.21 0.51 13.64
N TRP A 244 0.44 -0.55 14.15
CA TRP A 244 1.35 -1.38 13.36
C TRP A 244 0.66 -2.02 12.15
N LEU A 245 -0.43 -2.75 12.38
CA LEU A 245 -1.14 -3.43 11.29
C LEU A 245 -1.88 -2.46 10.38
N LEU A 246 -2.39 -1.34 10.90
CA LEU A 246 -3.07 -0.36 10.06
C LEU A 246 -2.08 0.39 9.16
N ALA A 247 -0.89 0.75 9.66
CA ALA A 247 0.17 1.36 8.87
C ALA A 247 0.58 0.44 7.71
N ILE A 248 0.81 -0.84 8.00
CA ILE A 248 1.12 -1.86 6.99
C ILE A 248 -0.02 -1.98 5.97
N PHE A 249 -1.27 -2.00 6.43
CA PHE A 249 -2.44 -2.12 5.55
C PHE A 249 -2.63 -0.90 4.65
N LYS A 250 -2.45 0.31 5.19
CA LYS A 250 -2.62 1.56 4.44
C LYS A 250 -1.49 1.79 3.46
N VAL A 251 -0.28 1.31 3.76
CA VAL A 251 0.92 1.51 2.94
C VAL A 251 1.58 0.14 2.65
N LEU A 252 0.89 -0.71 1.88
CA LEU A 252 1.28 -2.12 1.63
C LEU A 252 2.68 -2.30 1.01
N GLN A 253 3.20 -1.27 0.35
CA GLN A 253 4.51 -1.22 -0.28
C GLN A 253 5.68 -1.12 0.71
N LEU A 254 5.42 -0.74 1.98
CA LEU A 254 6.45 -0.65 3.02
C LEU A 254 7.17 -1.98 3.21
N THR A 255 8.49 -1.89 3.38
CA THR A 255 9.37 -3.02 3.74
C THR A 255 9.91 -2.88 5.15
N GLU A 256 9.95 -1.65 5.68
CA GLU A 256 10.42 -1.32 7.01
C GLU A 256 9.55 -0.22 7.61
N LEU A 257 9.12 -0.41 8.86
CA LEU A 257 8.40 0.56 9.67
C LEU A 257 9.09 0.66 11.03
N ASP A 258 9.42 1.88 11.47
CA ASP A 258 10.03 2.14 12.78
C ASP A 258 11.29 1.31 13.04
N LEU A 259 12.17 1.28 12.03
CA LEU A 259 13.44 0.55 12.04
C LEU A 259 13.29 -0.98 12.14
N LYS A 260 12.08 -1.52 11.92
CA LYS A 260 11.77 -2.94 11.93
C LYS A 260 11.28 -3.39 10.57
N LYS A 261 11.88 -4.47 10.06
CA LYS A 261 11.45 -5.09 8.81
C LYS A 261 10.05 -5.69 8.96
N ILE A 262 9.21 -5.46 7.96
CA ILE A 262 7.86 -6.02 7.89
C ILE A 262 7.94 -7.38 7.21
N SER A 263 7.45 -8.42 7.88
CA SER A 263 7.36 -9.77 7.34
C SER A 263 6.17 -9.93 6.38
N VAL A 264 6.19 -10.99 5.55
CA VAL A 264 5.07 -11.30 4.64
C VAL A 264 3.84 -11.69 5.45
N GLU A 265 4.04 -12.42 6.55
CA GLU A 265 2.99 -12.85 7.47
C GLU A 265 2.24 -11.66 8.07
N GLU A 266 2.95 -10.60 8.44
CA GLU A 266 2.33 -9.37 8.96
C GLU A 266 1.53 -8.62 7.89
N LYS A 267 2.02 -8.59 6.64
CA LYS A 267 1.24 -8.02 5.52
C LYS A 267 -0.05 -8.78 5.30
N VAL A 268 0.02 -10.11 5.30
CA VAL A 268 -1.16 -10.97 5.18
C VAL A 268 -2.11 -10.77 6.37
N ALA A 269 -1.58 -10.67 7.59
CA ALA A 269 -2.37 -10.41 8.79
C ALA A 269 -3.07 -9.05 8.74
N ALA A 270 -2.39 -8.01 8.25
CA ALA A 270 -2.94 -6.67 8.07
C ALA A 270 -4.11 -6.69 7.07
N VAL A 271 -3.91 -7.28 5.88
CA VAL A 271 -4.98 -7.45 4.89
C VAL A 271 -6.14 -8.27 5.46
N ASN A 272 -5.87 -9.42 6.10
CA ASN A 272 -6.92 -10.23 6.72
C ASN A 272 -7.70 -9.52 7.83
N LYS A 273 -7.11 -8.53 8.50
CA LYS A 273 -7.77 -7.76 9.56
C LYS A 273 -8.69 -6.68 9.01
N TYR A 274 -8.26 -5.96 7.97
CA TYR A 274 -8.96 -4.76 7.48
C TYR A 274 -9.73 -4.97 6.17
N ASP A 275 -9.27 -5.87 5.30
CA ASP A 275 -9.92 -6.22 4.03
C ASP A 275 -9.69 -7.72 3.67
N PRO A 276 -10.29 -8.65 4.44
CA PRO A 276 -10.05 -10.07 4.26
C PRO A 276 -10.54 -10.58 2.91
N PRO A 277 -9.74 -11.39 2.18
CA PRO A 277 -10.18 -12.02 0.95
C PRO A 277 -11.44 -12.87 1.14
N PRO A 278 -12.32 -13.01 0.11
CA PRO A 278 -13.57 -13.76 0.22
C PRO A 278 -13.41 -15.20 0.73
N GLN A 279 -12.32 -15.88 0.36
CA GLN A 279 -12.04 -17.24 0.83
C GLN A 279 -11.75 -17.28 2.34
N VAL A 280 -11.06 -16.26 2.87
CA VAL A 280 -10.76 -16.14 4.31
C VAL A 280 -12.04 -15.88 5.09
N VAL A 281 -12.92 -15.00 4.57
CA VAL A 281 -14.26 -14.76 5.13
C VAL A 281 -15.07 -16.07 5.15
N ALA A 282 -15.12 -16.78 4.02
CA ALA A 282 -15.82 -18.06 3.90
C ALA A 282 -15.30 -19.13 4.87
N ALA A 283 -13.98 -19.24 5.05
CA ALA A 283 -13.38 -20.19 5.98
C ALA A 283 -13.71 -19.85 7.44
N LYS A 284 -13.70 -18.57 7.80
CA LYS A 284 -14.08 -18.08 9.14
C LYS A 284 -15.56 -18.37 9.43
N ASP A 285 -16.44 -18.10 8.48
CA ASP A 285 -17.87 -18.42 8.58
C ASP A 285 -18.09 -19.93 8.74
N HIS A 286 -17.41 -20.75 7.95
CA HIS A 286 -17.49 -22.20 8.08
C HIS A 286 -17.08 -22.68 9.48
N MET A 287 -15.97 -22.15 10.03
CA MET A 287 -15.52 -22.46 11.39
C MET A 287 -16.58 -22.08 12.44
N ILE A 288 -17.25 -20.95 12.28
CA ILE A 288 -18.36 -20.53 13.15
C ILE A 288 -19.51 -21.54 13.09
N HIS A 289 -19.92 -21.96 11.89
CA HIS A 289 -21.01 -22.94 11.72
C HIS A 289 -20.67 -24.30 12.30
N VAL A 290 -19.43 -24.78 12.10
CA VAL A 290 -18.96 -26.04 12.70
C VAL A 290 -19.02 -25.94 14.23
N LYS A 291 -18.43 -24.88 14.81
CA LYS A 291 -18.44 -24.65 16.26
C LYS A 291 -19.85 -24.58 16.83
N ASN A 292 -20.75 -23.84 16.19
CA ASN A 292 -22.12 -23.70 16.67
C ASN A 292 -22.92 -24.99 16.48
N SER A 293 -22.66 -25.76 15.41
CA SER A 293 -23.30 -27.05 15.19
C SER A 293 -22.92 -28.10 16.24
N MET A 294 -21.68 -28.09 16.73
CA MET A 294 -21.22 -28.98 17.81
C MET A 294 -21.92 -28.74 19.15
N ARG A 295 -22.61 -27.59 19.31
CA ARG A 295 -23.43 -27.32 20.50
C ARG A 295 -24.83 -27.95 20.42
N GLN A 296 -25.24 -28.43 19.25
CA GLN A 296 -26.51 -29.12 19.08
C GLN A 296 -26.39 -30.60 19.49
N PRO A 297 -27.50 -31.25 19.90
CA PRO A 297 -27.52 -32.70 20.10
C PRO A 297 -27.02 -33.44 18.87
N GLN A 298 -26.04 -34.33 19.03
CA GLN A 298 -25.54 -35.13 17.93
C GLN A 298 -26.61 -36.10 17.46
N LYS A 299 -26.94 -36.01 16.17
CA LYS A 299 -27.81 -36.95 15.46
C LYS A 299 -27.12 -37.40 14.18
N ILE A 300 -27.39 -38.63 13.76
CA ILE A 300 -27.03 -39.06 12.42
C ILE A 300 -27.91 -38.29 11.45
N PHE A 301 -27.29 -37.58 10.52
CA PHE A 301 -27.98 -36.78 9.52
C PHE A 301 -28.43 -37.67 8.36
N ASP A 302 -29.60 -37.39 7.79
CA ASP A 302 -30.13 -38.09 6.62
C ASP A 302 -29.22 -37.86 5.40
N SER A 303 -28.49 -36.73 5.38
CA SER A 303 -27.45 -36.44 4.41
C SER A 303 -26.13 -37.20 4.63
N THR A 304 -25.98 -37.97 5.72
CA THR A 304 -24.80 -38.82 5.95
C THR A 304 -24.99 -40.16 5.26
N LEU A 305 -24.41 -40.32 4.07
CA LEU A 305 -24.52 -41.58 3.30
C LEU A 305 -23.76 -42.74 3.98
N PRO A 306 -24.17 -44.01 3.75
CA PRO A 306 -23.57 -45.19 4.40
C PRO A 306 -22.11 -45.45 4.03
N SER A 307 -21.65 -44.99 2.86
CA SER A 307 -20.26 -45.12 2.43
C SER A 307 -19.47 -43.86 2.74
N LEU A 308 -18.31 -44.01 3.39
CA LEU A 308 -17.40 -42.91 3.72
C LEU A 308 -16.88 -42.15 2.47
N ASP A 309 -16.93 -42.78 1.29
CA ASP A 309 -16.30 -42.27 0.07
C ASP A 309 -17.24 -41.45 -0.84
N ALA A 310 -18.56 -41.46 -0.60
CA ALA A 310 -19.53 -40.74 -1.42
C ALA A 310 -20.26 -39.65 -0.61
N PRO A 311 -20.02 -38.36 -0.88
CA PRO A 311 -20.76 -37.27 -0.24
C PRO A 311 -22.21 -37.23 -0.73
N TYR A 312 -23.10 -36.67 0.08
CA TYR A 312 -24.49 -36.44 -0.33
C TYR A 312 -24.56 -35.62 -1.63
N PRO A 313 -25.34 -36.07 -2.63
CA PRO A 313 -25.40 -35.43 -3.93
C PRO A 313 -26.05 -34.06 -3.84
N MET A 314 -25.35 -33.04 -4.33
CA MET A 314 -25.87 -31.69 -4.47
C MET A 314 -25.50 -31.08 -5.82
N LEU A 315 -26.43 -30.31 -6.37
CA LEU A 315 -26.25 -29.51 -7.57
C LEU A 315 -26.40 -28.02 -7.22
N VAL A 316 -25.40 -27.22 -7.56
CA VAL A 316 -25.38 -25.79 -7.28
C VAL A 316 -25.23 -25.03 -8.59
N LEU A 317 -26.23 -24.23 -8.95
CA LEU A 317 -26.13 -23.28 -10.05
C LEU A 317 -25.60 -21.94 -9.53
N THR A 318 -24.56 -21.40 -10.14
CA THR A 318 -23.93 -20.14 -9.72
C THR A 318 -23.67 -19.23 -10.91
N GLY A 319 -23.52 -17.93 -10.70
CA GLY A 319 -23.45 -16.95 -11.78
C GLY A 319 -23.89 -15.57 -11.31
N PRO A 320 -23.81 -14.53 -12.16
CA PRO A 320 -24.13 -13.15 -11.77
C PRO A 320 -25.63 -12.92 -11.55
N LEU A 321 -25.99 -11.75 -11.02
CA LEU A 321 -27.36 -11.38 -10.66
C LEU A 321 -28.33 -11.58 -11.84
N ALA A 322 -29.48 -12.21 -11.61
CA ALA A 322 -30.52 -12.39 -12.62
C ALA A 322 -30.06 -13.01 -13.98
N CYS A 323 -29.01 -13.84 -14.00
CA CYS A 323 -28.62 -14.63 -15.19
C CYS A 323 -29.49 -15.88 -15.45
N GLY A 324 -30.62 -16.04 -14.74
CA GLY A 324 -31.50 -17.18 -14.90
C GLY A 324 -31.31 -18.31 -13.88
N LYS A 325 -30.46 -18.13 -12.85
CA LYS A 325 -30.19 -19.16 -11.83
C LYS A 325 -31.45 -19.75 -11.22
N ARG A 326 -32.36 -18.88 -10.77
CA ARG A 326 -33.64 -19.26 -10.14
C ARG A 326 -34.52 -20.02 -11.13
N GLU A 327 -34.73 -19.45 -12.30
CA GLU A 327 -35.59 -20.01 -13.34
C GLU A 327 -35.09 -21.39 -13.79
N LEU A 328 -33.80 -21.54 -14.06
CA LEU A 328 -33.18 -22.80 -14.46
C LEU A 328 -33.21 -23.85 -13.34
N THR A 329 -32.92 -23.46 -12.10
CA THR A 329 -32.98 -24.38 -10.95
C THR A 329 -34.37 -25.00 -10.79
N HIS A 330 -35.43 -24.17 -10.86
CA HIS A 330 -36.81 -24.64 -10.81
C HIS A 330 -37.18 -25.53 -12.01
N LYS A 331 -36.77 -25.16 -13.24
CA LYS A 331 -37.02 -25.99 -14.42
C LYS A 331 -36.35 -27.38 -14.29
N ILE A 332 -35.11 -27.44 -13.79
CA ILE A 332 -34.39 -28.70 -13.56
C ILE A 332 -35.08 -29.56 -12.49
N CYS A 333 -35.47 -28.97 -11.36
CA CYS A 333 -36.17 -29.71 -10.31
C CYS A 333 -37.52 -30.25 -10.80
N ARG A 334 -38.20 -29.56 -11.71
CA ARG A 334 -39.46 -30.05 -12.32
C ARG A 334 -39.21 -31.21 -13.29
N GLN A 335 -38.20 -31.11 -14.16
CA GLN A 335 -37.90 -32.15 -15.14
C GLN A 335 -37.35 -33.42 -14.48
N PHE A 336 -36.45 -33.26 -13.50
CA PHE A 336 -35.78 -34.35 -12.79
C PHE A 336 -36.32 -34.53 -11.37
N LYS A 337 -37.65 -34.41 -11.20
CA LYS A 337 -38.35 -34.44 -9.90
C LYS A 337 -38.13 -35.70 -9.05
N ASN A 338 -37.71 -36.79 -9.68
CA ASN A 338 -37.40 -38.06 -9.01
C ASN A 338 -35.95 -38.10 -8.48
N PHE A 339 -35.11 -37.13 -8.84
CA PHE A 339 -33.70 -37.06 -8.46
C PHE A 339 -33.39 -35.82 -7.62
N PHE A 340 -34.01 -34.68 -7.93
CA PHE A 340 -33.69 -33.41 -7.29
C PHE A 340 -34.90 -32.75 -6.65
N ARG A 341 -34.66 -32.06 -5.54
CA ARG A 341 -35.57 -31.07 -4.97
C ARG A 341 -34.88 -29.73 -4.78
N TYR A 342 -35.62 -28.66 -5.02
CA TYR A 342 -35.13 -27.31 -4.78
C TYR A 342 -34.93 -27.07 -3.28
N GLY A 343 -33.72 -26.66 -2.90
CA GLY A 343 -33.37 -26.24 -1.54
C GLY A 343 -33.31 -24.72 -1.43
N PRO A 344 -34.39 -24.04 -1.02
CA PRO A 344 -34.39 -22.58 -0.86
C PRO A 344 -33.40 -22.13 0.21
N CYS A 345 -32.59 -21.13 -0.12
CA CYS A 345 -31.71 -20.48 0.86
C CYS A 345 -32.51 -19.51 1.75
N HIS A 346 -31.99 -19.20 2.93
CA HIS A 346 -32.49 -18.11 3.76
C HIS A 346 -31.86 -16.79 3.30
N THR A 347 -32.59 -15.69 3.40
CA THR A 347 -32.06 -14.36 3.14
C THR A 347 -32.70 -13.28 4.00
N THR A 348 -31.94 -12.23 4.31
CA THR A 348 -32.42 -11.02 4.99
C THR A 348 -32.96 -9.96 4.02
N ARG A 349 -32.85 -10.20 2.71
CA ARG A 349 -33.39 -9.33 1.67
C ARG A 349 -34.92 -9.41 1.63
N ALA A 350 -35.61 -8.32 1.30
CA ALA A 350 -37.04 -8.35 0.98
C ALA A 350 -37.30 -9.07 -0.36
N ALA A 351 -38.42 -9.80 -0.47
CA ALA A 351 -38.79 -10.51 -1.70
C ALA A 351 -38.96 -9.56 -2.90
N TYR A 352 -38.42 -9.94 -4.06
CA TYR A 352 -38.70 -9.27 -5.32
C TYR A 352 -40.10 -9.65 -5.83
N PHE A 353 -40.64 -8.86 -6.76
CA PHE A 353 -41.92 -9.16 -7.39
C PHE A 353 -41.90 -10.56 -8.03
N GLY A 354 -42.84 -11.41 -7.62
CA GLY A 354 -42.96 -12.79 -8.08
C GLY A 354 -42.06 -13.81 -7.35
N GLU A 355 -41.34 -13.42 -6.29
CA GLU A 355 -40.73 -14.37 -5.35
C GLU A 355 -41.70 -14.74 -4.24
N GLU A 356 -41.71 -16.02 -3.87
CA GLU A 356 -42.58 -16.55 -2.82
C GLU A 356 -41.75 -17.15 -1.66
N ASN A 357 -42.16 -16.81 -0.43
CA ASN A 357 -41.51 -17.34 0.77
C ASN A 357 -41.66 -18.87 0.83
N ARG A 358 -40.58 -19.55 1.23
CA ARG A 358 -40.43 -21.02 1.26
C ARG A 358 -40.40 -21.73 -0.10
N LEU A 359 -40.73 -21.04 -1.19
CA LEU A 359 -40.59 -21.58 -2.54
C LEU A 359 -39.32 -21.13 -3.22
N ASP A 360 -38.94 -19.86 -3.07
CA ASP A 360 -37.72 -19.30 -3.69
C ASP A 360 -36.62 -19.08 -2.66
N TYR A 361 -36.99 -18.45 -1.54
CA TYR A 361 -36.13 -18.25 -0.39
C TYR A 361 -36.95 -18.33 0.90
N TYR A 362 -36.28 -18.56 2.02
CA TYR A 362 -36.81 -18.22 3.34
C TYR A 362 -36.45 -16.76 3.65
N PHE A 363 -37.41 -15.87 3.52
CA PHE A 363 -37.24 -14.46 3.85
C PHE A 363 -37.38 -14.29 5.37
N VAL A 364 -36.28 -13.91 6.04
CA VAL A 364 -36.19 -13.79 7.50
C VAL A 364 -35.64 -12.41 7.89
N SER A 365 -35.89 -11.96 9.12
CA SER A 365 -35.26 -10.72 9.61
C SER A 365 -33.78 -10.94 9.91
N GLN A 366 -33.02 -9.85 10.07
CA GLN A 366 -31.61 -9.92 10.47
C GLN A 366 -31.45 -10.63 11.81
N GLU A 367 -32.29 -10.31 12.80
CA GLU A 367 -32.24 -10.91 14.13
C GLU A 367 -32.51 -12.42 14.08
N ALA A 368 -33.48 -12.85 13.28
CA ALA A 368 -33.78 -14.26 13.09
C ALA A 368 -32.63 -15.00 12.38
N PHE A 369 -31.99 -14.36 11.38
CA PHE A 369 -30.83 -14.92 10.70
C PHE A 369 -29.65 -15.10 11.68
N ASP A 370 -29.37 -14.10 12.51
CA ASP A 370 -28.30 -14.14 13.51
C ASP A 370 -28.57 -15.20 14.59
N GLU A 371 -29.82 -15.36 15.02
CA GLU A 371 -30.24 -16.45 15.91
C GLU A 371 -29.98 -17.82 15.27
N MET A 372 -30.31 -17.99 13.99
CA MET A 372 -30.04 -19.23 13.24
C MET A 372 -28.54 -19.52 13.11
N VAL A 373 -27.70 -18.50 12.92
CA VAL A 373 -26.23 -18.65 12.94
C VAL A 373 -25.77 -19.11 14.32
N ASN A 374 -26.19 -18.43 15.38
CA ASN A 374 -25.78 -18.71 16.76
C ASN A 374 -26.23 -20.08 17.25
N THR A 375 -27.42 -20.51 16.83
CA THR A 375 -27.96 -21.83 17.14
C THR A 375 -27.39 -22.92 16.23
N GLY A 376 -26.57 -22.60 15.23
CA GLY A 376 -25.89 -23.56 14.37
C GLY A 376 -26.80 -24.21 13.32
N LYS A 377 -27.82 -23.49 12.84
CA LYS A 377 -28.81 -23.97 11.86
C LYS A 377 -28.33 -23.93 10.40
N PHE A 378 -27.28 -23.17 10.10
CA PHE A 378 -26.73 -23.07 8.75
C PHE A 378 -25.60 -24.08 8.49
N MET A 379 -25.42 -24.40 7.21
CA MET A 379 -24.30 -25.18 6.69
C MET A 379 -23.24 -24.28 6.08
N ALA A 380 -23.71 -23.28 5.35
CA ALA A 380 -22.92 -22.26 4.69
C ALA A 380 -23.72 -20.96 4.75
N THR A 381 -23.04 -19.86 5.06
CA THR A 381 -23.56 -18.50 4.94
C THR A 381 -22.63 -17.66 4.11
N TYR A 382 -23.16 -16.59 3.54
CA TYR A 382 -22.38 -15.57 2.86
C TYR A 382 -23.14 -14.25 2.89
N LYS A 383 -22.39 -13.16 2.78
CA LYS A 383 -22.95 -11.83 2.55
C LYS A 383 -22.79 -11.50 1.06
N TYR A 384 -23.85 -11.00 0.44
CA TYR A 384 -23.80 -10.46 -0.91
C TYR A 384 -24.52 -9.12 -0.92
N THR A 385 -23.85 -8.10 -1.47
CA THR A 385 -24.17 -6.68 -1.28
C THR A 385 -24.30 -6.37 0.21
N ASP A 386 -25.52 -6.12 0.69
CA ASP A 386 -25.82 -5.80 2.09
C ASP A 386 -26.67 -6.85 2.80
N TYR A 387 -27.01 -7.94 2.11
CA TYR A 387 -27.89 -8.97 2.64
C TYR A 387 -27.13 -10.26 2.94
N TYR A 388 -27.58 -10.93 3.98
CA TYR A 388 -27.08 -12.25 4.32
C TYR A 388 -27.89 -13.32 3.61
N TYR A 389 -27.20 -14.38 3.24
CA TYR A 389 -27.76 -15.56 2.63
C TYR A 389 -27.20 -16.81 3.32
N GLY A 390 -28.03 -17.86 3.45
CA GLY A 390 -27.60 -19.07 4.13
C GLY A 390 -28.32 -20.34 3.67
N LEU A 391 -27.56 -21.40 3.42
CA LEU A 391 -28.12 -22.74 3.18
C LEU A 391 -28.40 -23.42 4.52
N GLY A 392 -29.68 -23.60 4.83
CA GLY A 392 -30.13 -24.18 6.10
C GLY A 392 -29.90 -25.68 6.15
N ARG A 393 -29.39 -26.19 7.29
CA ARG A 393 -29.21 -27.62 7.51
C ARG A 393 -30.52 -28.37 7.45
N ASP A 394 -31.54 -27.89 8.15
CA ASP A 394 -32.85 -28.53 8.19
C ASP A 394 -33.50 -28.62 6.78
N THR A 395 -33.19 -27.69 5.87
CA THR A 395 -33.61 -27.73 4.46
C THR A 395 -32.95 -28.87 3.69
N VAL A 396 -31.63 -29.07 3.86
CA VAL A 396 -30.91 -30.16 3.20
C VAL A 396 -31.32 -31.52 3.79
N GLU A 397 -31.45 -31.60 5.11
CA GLU A 397 -31.85 -32.85 5.79
C GLU A 397 -33.27 -33.29 5.44
N SER A 398 -34.21 -32.35 5.26
CA SER A 398 -35.58 -32.71 4.85
C SER A 398 -35.63 -33.30 3.44
N ILE A 399 -34.83 -32.76 2.51
CA ILE A 399 -34.70 -33.27 1.14
C ILE A 399 -34.02 -34.64 1.14
N ALA A 400 -32.93 -34.80 1.89
CA ALA A 400 -32.20 -36.06 2.00
C ALA A 400 -33.08 -37.19 2.55
N ARG A 401 -33.94 -36.88 3.53
CA ARG A 401 -34.91 -37.85 4.09
C ARG A 401 -35.90 -38.39 3.06
N GLU A 402 -36.20 -37.61 2.03
CA GLU A 402 -37.04 -38.04 0.91
C GLU A 402 -36.28 -38.85 -0.14
N GLY A 403 -34.98 -39.09 0.06
CA GLY A 403 -34.12 -39.81 -0.89
C GLY A 403 -33.77 -39.01 -2.14
N LEU A 404 -33.91 -37.68 -2.08
CA LEU A 404 -33.62 -36.77 -3.19
C LEU A 404 -32.30 -36.03 -2.96
N ALA A 405 -31.68 -35.57 -4.05
CA ALA A 405 -30.53 -34.68 -4.03
C ALA A 405 -30.96 -33.21 -3.91
N THR A 406 -30.16 -32.40 -3.23
CA THR A 406 -30.44 -30.95 -3.12
C THR A 406 -29.98 -30.24 -4.38
N CYS A 407 -30.87 -29.49 -5.02
CA CYS A 407 -30.56 -28.57 -6.10
C CYS A 407 -30.81 -27.13 -5.61
N THR A 408 -29.82 -26.25 -5.69
CA THR A 408 -29.94 -24.87 -5.21
C THR A 408 -29.12 -23.92 -6.09
N HIS A 409 -29.22 -22.62 -5.83
CA HIS A 409 -28.38 -21.63 -6.49
C HIS A 409 -27.73 -20.67 -5.49
N LEU A 410 -26.48 -20.30 -5.76
CA LEU A 410 -25.66 -19.47 -4.89
C LEU A 410 -24.89 -18.42 -5.70
N GLU A 411 -24.58 -17.29 -5.05
CA GLU A 411 -23.53 -16.38 -5.54
C GLU A 411 -22.14 -16.98 -5.27
N ILE A 412 -21.09 -16.41 -5.86
CA ILE A 412 -19.72 -16.93 -5.73
C ILE A 412 -19.25 -17.00 -4.27
N GLU A 413 -19.67 -16.05 -3.43
CA GLU A 413 -19.36 -16.02 -2.00
C GLU A 413 -19.97 -17.24 -1.28
N GLY A 414 -21.19 -17.63 -1.68
CA GLY A 414 -21.83 -18.85 -1.19
C GLY A 414 -21.13 -20.12 -1.68
N VAL A 415 -20.59 -20.11 -2.90
CA VAL A 415 -19.76 -21.21 -3.42
C VAL A 415 -18.49 -21.37 -2.59
N HIS A 416 -17.78 -20.27 -2.28
CA HIS A 416 -16.61 -20.31 -1.39
C HIS A 416 -16.97 -20.91 -0.02
N SER A 417 -18.08 -20.46 0.57
CA SER A 417 -18.56 -20.96 1.86
C SER A 417 -18.86 -22.45 1.83
N LEU A 418 -19.58 -22.92 0.80
CA LEU A 418 -19.98 -24.32 0.67
C LEU A 418 -18.81 -25.26 0.34
N LYS A 419 -17.80 -24.79 -0.41
CA LYS A 419 -16.58 -25.57 -0.72
C LYS A 419 -15.74 -25.91 0.52
N ASN A 420 -15.90 -25.17 1.63
CA ASN A 420 -15.26 -25.50 2.91
C ASN A 420 -15.96 -26.62 3.68
N THR A 421 -17.18 -26.99 3.27
CA THR A 421 -17.93 -28.07 3.92
C THR A 421 -17.49 -29.45 3.42
N TYR A 422 -17.89 -30.53 4.11
CA TYR A 422 -17.62 -31.89 3.66
C TYR A 422 -18.41 -32.28 2.39
N PHE A 423 -19.40 -31.48 2.01
CA PHE A 423 -20.11 -31.69 0.77
C PHE A 423 -19.19 -31.38 -0.41
N LYS A 424 -19.34 -32.15 -1.48
CA LYS A 424 -18.68 -31.89 -2.76
C LYS A 424 -19.76 -31.69 -3.82
N PRO A 425 -20.49 -30.57 -3.79
CA PRO A 425 -21.53 -30.30 -4.77
C PRO A 425 -20.92 -30.22 -6.16
N ARG A 426 -21.72 -30.53 -7.17
CA ARG A 426 -21.41 -30.14 -8.54
C ARG A 426 -21.81 -28.69 -8.73
N TYR A 427 -20.84 -27.86 -9.11
CA TYR A 427 -21.04 -26.44 -9.37
C TYR A 427 -21.12 -26.20 -10.87
N ILE A 428 -22.26 -25.71 -11.35
CA ILE A 428 -22.43 -25.29 -12.74
C ILE A 428 -22.49 -23.78 -12.79
N LEU A 429 -21.52 -23.20 -13.49
CA LEU A 429 -21.45 -21.77 -13.72
C LEU A 429 -22.37 -21.38 -14.88
N LEU A 430 -23.28 -20.46 -14.62
CA LEU A 430 -24.18 -19.83 -15.55
C LEU A 430 -23.63 -18.45 -15.89
N VAL A 431 -23.25 -18.21 -17.15
CA VAL A 431 -22.63 -16.94 -17.57
C VAL A 431 -23.34 -16.35 -18.79
N PRO A 432 -23.75 -15.08 -18.73
CA PRO A 432 -24.15 -14.35 -19.93
C PRO A 432 -22.90 -13.94 -20.73
N MET A 433 -22.71 -14.51 -21.92
CA MET A 433 -21.54 -14.19 -22.76
C MET A 433 -21.70 -12.85 -23.49
N ASN A 434 -22.94 -12.40 -23.71
CA ASN A 434 -23.25 -11.09 -24.29
C ASN A 434 -23.62 -10.07 -23.21
N LYS A 435 -22.61 -9.33 -22.71
CA LYS A 435 -22.79 -8.31 -21.66
C LYS A 435 -23.79 -7.22 -22.03
N GLY A 436 -23.82 -6.75 -23.27
CA GLY A 436 -24.74 -5.69 -23.69
C GLY A 436 -26.20 -6.15 -23.66
N LYS A 437 -26.46 -7.39 -24.12
CA LYS A 437 -27.80 -8.00 -24.04
C LYS A 437 -28.22 -8.22 -22.58
N TYR A 438 -27.28 -8.68 -21.75
CA TYR A 438 -27.48 -8.91 -20.32
C TYR A 438 -27.76 -7.62 -19.55
N GLU A 439 -26.98 -6.56 -19.76
CA GLU A 439 -27.21 -5.24 -19.18
C GLU A 439 -28.59 -4.70 -19.60
N GLY A 440 -28.93 -4.81 -20.89
CA GLY A 440 -30.24 -4.43 -21.40
C GLY A 440 -31.38 -5.24 -20.76
N HIS A 441 -31.16 -6.53 -20.47
CA HIS A 441 -32.13 -7.37 -19.75
C HIS A 441 -32.35 -6.90 -18.31
N LEU A 442 -31.27 -6.60 -17.57
CA LEU A 442 -31.34 -6.07 -16.21
C LEU A 442 -32.10 -4.73 -16.17
N ARG A 443 -31.81 -3.82 -17.11
CA ARG A 443 -32.50 -2.53 -17.24
C ARG A 443 -34.00 -2.71 -17.53
N ARG A 444 -34.38 -3.67 -18.39
CA ARG A 444 -35.78 -3.96 -18.73
C ARG A 444 -36.57 -4.58 -17.56
N LYS A 445 -35.92 -5.33 -16.67
CA LYS A 445 -36.59 -5.87 -15.47
C LYS A 445 -37.07 -4.77 -14.53
N GLY A 446 -36.40 -3.62 -14.49
CA GLY A 446 -36.80 -2.48 -13.66
C GLY A 446 -36.71 -2.73 -12.14
N LEU A 447 -35.97 -3.76 -11.72
CA LEU A 447 -35.84 -4.18 -10.32
C LEU A 447 -34.54 -3.70 -9.65
N PHE A 448 -33.58 -3.21 -10.42
CA PHE A 448 -32.21 -2.94 -9.97
C PHE A 448 -31.82 -1.49 -10.24
N SER A 449 -31.08 -0.90 -9.31
CA SER A 449 -30.47 0.42 -9.42
C SER A 449 -29.30 0.41 -10.42
N ARG A 450 -28.87 1.60 -10.87
CA ARG A 450 -27.72 1.70 -11.80
C ARG A 450 -26.43 1.09 -11.23
N PRO A 451 -26.04 1.35 -9.97
CA PRO A 451 -24.85 0.72 -9.39
C PRO A 451 -24.94 -0.81 -9.34
N GLU A 452 -26.10 -1.37 -8.99
CA GLU A 452 -26.30 -2.83 -8.96
C GLU A 452 -26.16 -3.46 -10.37
N ILE A 453 -26.62 -2.77 -11.41
CA ILE A 453 -26.48 -3.24 -12.80
C ILE A 453 -25.00 -3.20 -13.22
N GLU A 454 -24.30 -2.11 -12.93
CA GLU A 454 -22.87 -1.96 -13.25
C GLU A 454 -22.02 -3.01 -12.51
N GLU A 455 -22.31 -3.25 -11.23
CA GLU A 455 -21.69 -4.31 -10.44
C GLU A 455 -21.97 -5.70 -11.04
N ALA A 456 -23.23 -6.00 -11.38
CA ALA A 456 -23.60 -7.29 -11.95
C ALA A 456 -22.89 -7.58 -13.28
N VAL A 457 -22.75 -6.57 -14.15
CA VAL A 457 -22.02 -6.68 -15.42
C VAL A 457 -20.52 -6.85 -15.17
N SER A 458 -19.93 -6.10 -14.24
CA SER A 458 -18.52 -6.24 -13.85
C SER A 458 -18.22 -7.65 -13.32
N ARG A 459 -19.12 -8.21 -12.52
CA ARG A 459 -18.99 -9.56 -11.96
C ARG A 459 -18.96 -10.67 -13.02
N VAL A 460 -19.47 -10.44 -14.23
CA VAL A 460 -19.34 -11.41 -15.35
C VAL A 460 -17.87 -11.73 -15.62
N ASP A 461 -17.01 -10.70 -15.67
CA ASP A 461 -15.56 -10.89 -15.88
C ASP A 461 -14.92 -11.63 -14.73
N MET A 462 -15.34 -11.34 -13.50
CA MET A 462 -14.87 -12.04 -12.31
C MET A 462 -15.17 -13.55 -12.38
N TYR A 463 -16.40 -13.94 -12.74
CA TYR A 463 -16.77 -15.36 -12.89
C TYR A 463 -15.97 -16.06 -13.99
N ILE A 464 -15.81 -15.41 -15.15
CA ILE A 464 -15.02 -15.94 -16.27
C ILE A 464 -13.56 -16.13 -15.85
N LYS A 465 -12.97 -15.12 -15.20
CA LYS A 465 -11.60 -15.16 -14.72
C LYS A 465 -11.38 -16.29 -13.70
N ILE A 466 -12.29 -16.48 -12.75
CA ILE A 466 -12.21 -17.61 -11.80
C ILE A 466 -12.22 -18.95 -12.54
N SER A 467 -13.09 -19.10 -13.55
CA SER A 467 -13.16 -20.34 -14.34
C SER A 467 -11.89 -20.60 -15.16
N GLN A 468 -11.18 -19.55 -15.60
CA GLN A 468 -9.95 -19.65 -16.38
C GLN A 468 -8.72 -19.88 -15.50
N ASP A 469 -8.60 -19.12 -14.43
CA ASP A 469 -7.44 -19.15 -13.51
C ASP A 469 -7.42 -20.44 -12.66
N PHE A 470 -8.59 -21.04 -12.40
CA PHE A 470 -8.73 -22.24 -11.57
C PHE A 470 -9.51 -23.36 -12.29
N PRO A 471 -8.87 -24.14 -13.19
CA PRO A 471 -9.51 -25.29 -13.82
C PRO A 471 -10.08 -26.27 -12.79
N GLY A 472 -11.34 -26.68 -12.96
CA GLY A 472 -12.05 -27.54 -12.02
C GLY A 472 -12.69 -26.81 -10.83
N TYR A 473 -12.60 -25.47 -10.78
CA TYR A 473 -13.34 -24.69 -9.77
C TYR A 473 -14.86 -24.83 -9.95
N PHE A 474 -15.33 -24.84 -11.21
CA PHE A 474 -16.67 -25.24 -11.61
C PHE A 474 -16.59 -26.54 -12.41
N ASP A 475 -17.61 -27.39 -12.28
CA ASP A 475 -17.70 -28.66 -13.01
C ASP A 475 -18.15 -28.47 -14.46
N ALA A 476 -18.91 -27.41 -14.74
CA ALA A 476 -19.33 -27.03 -16.09
C ALA A 476 -19.64 -25.53 -16.18
N VAL A 477 -19.64 -25.00 -17.41
CA VAL A 477 -20.04 -23.63 -17.73
C VAL A 477 -21.15 -23.69 -18.77
N VAL A 478 -22.23 -22.94 -18.58
CA VAL A 478 -23.39 -22.87 -19.48
C VAL A 478 -23.64 -21.41 -19.86
N ASN A 479 -23.81 -21.14 -21.16
CA ASN A 479 -24.15 -19.81 -21.65
C ASN A 479 -25.62 -19.50 -21.36
N THR A 480 -25.91 -18.34 -20.76
CA THR A 480 -27.26 -17.90 -20.44
C THR A 480 -27.79 -16.76 -21.31
N ASP A 481 -27.17 -16.49 -22.46
CA ASP A 481 -27.68 -15.49 -23.41
C ASP A 481 -29.10 -15.82 -23.89
N GLU A 482 -29.42 -17.10 -24.04
CA GLU A 482 -30.76 -17.62 -24.34
C GLU A 482 -31.13 -18.70 -23.31
N LEU A 483 -32.13 -18.45 -22.47
CA LEU A 483 -32.45 -19.31 -21.32
C LEU A 483 -32.98 -20.70 -21.72
N ASP A 484 -33.62 -20.85 -22.88
CA ASP A 484 -34.12 -22.15 -23.34
C ASP A 484 -33.00 -23.02 -23.92
N GLU A 485 -32.00 -22.41 -24.56
CA GLU A 485 -30.77 -23.08 -24.98
C GLU A 485 -29.95 -23.50 -23.75
N ALA A 486 -29.77 -22.58 -22.79
CA ALA A 486 -29.11 -22.84 -21.51
C ALA A 486 -29.75 -24.02 -20.77
N PHE A 487 -31.09 -24.08 -20.75
CA PHE A 487 -31.82 -25.17 -20.13
C PHE A 487 -31.60 -26.51 -20.85
N THR A 488 -31.54 -26.49 -22.19
CA THR A 488 -31.29 -27.69 -23.00
C THR A 488 -29.89 -28.24 -22.72
N GLU A 489 -28.87 -27.37 -22.73
CA GLU A 489 -27.49 -27.71 -22.41
C GLU A 489 -27.37 -28.27 -20.98
N LEU A 490 -27.94 -27.55 -20.00
CA LEU A 490 -27.96 -27.97 -18.60
C LEU A 490 -28.64 -29.34 -18.42
N SER A 491 -29.73 -29.60 -19.14
CA SER A 491 -30.43 -30.89 -19.11
C SER A 491 -29.58 -32.03 -19.67
N LEU A 492 -28.80 -31.78 -20.73
CA LEU A 492 -27.87 -32.77 -21.29
C LEU A 492 -26.75 -33.10 -20.31
N LEU A 493 -26.17 -32.08 -19.66
CA LEU A 493 -25.15 -32.26 -18.62
C LEU A 493 -25.69 -33.09 -17.45
N ILE A 494 -26.89 -32.80 -16.97
CA ILE A 494 -27.49 -33.55 -15.85
C ILE A 494 -27.80 -34.98 -16.24
N LYS A 495 -28.32 -35.24 -17.46
CA LYS A 495 -28.52 -36.62 -17.94
C LYS A 495 -27.22 -37.41 -17.95
N ALA A 496 -26.15 -36.81 -18.48
CA ALA A 496 -24.82 -37.42 -18.46
C ALA A 496 -24.35 -37.72 -17.03
N TYR A 497 -24.59 -36.81 -16.07
CA TYR A 497 -24.24 -37.02 -14.66
C TYR A 497 -25.07 -38.11 -13.97
N LEU A 498 -26.33 -38.27 -14.36
CA LEU A 498 -27.20 -39.32 -13.83
C LEU A 498 -27.05 -40.67 -14.56
N GLY A 499 -26.30 -40.71 -15.67
CA GLY A 499 -26.16 -41.90 -16.52
C GLY A 499 -27.44 -42.25 -17.29
N LEU A 500 -28.22 -41.24 -17.70
CA LEU A 500 -29.52 -41.37 -18.37
C LEU A 500 -29.46 -41.19 -19.89
#